data_AF-A0A3C0FW96-F1
#
_entry.id   AF-A0A3C0FW96-F1
#
_cell.length_a   1.000
_cell.length_b   1.000
_cell.length_c   1.000
_cell.angle_alpha   90.00
_cell.angle_beta   90.00
_cell.angle_gamma   90.00
#
_symmetry.space_group_name_H-M   'P 1'
#
loop_
_entity.id
_entity.type
_entity.pdbx_description
1 polymer ?
#
loop_
_entity_poly.entity_id
_entity_poly.type
_entity_poly.pdbx_seq_one_letter_code
_entity_poly.pdbx_strand_id
1 'polypeptide(L)'
;MRVRAQIGMVLNLDKCIGCHTCSVTCKNVWTSRDGVEYAWFNNVETKPGTGYPTDWENQNRWNGGWERTKSGKLQPKQGSKWRILANIFANPDLPEIDDYYEPFDFDYDHLKSAPEMKAFPTARPRSRISGERMEKIEKGPNWEEILGGEFSKRSEDYNFEGIQKD
;
A
#
# COMPACT_ATOMS: atom_id res chain seq x y z
N MET A 1 29.91 -18.13 19.43
CA MET A 1 30.02 -16.80 18.80
C MET A 1 30.11 -16.98 17.29
N ARG A 2 29.18 -16.43 16.52
CA ARG A 2 29.21 -16.45 15.04
C ARG A 2 29.06 -15.02 14.53
N VAL A 3 30.18 -14.33 14.31
CA VAL A 3 30.18 -12.93 13.84
C VAL A 3 29.64 -12.87 12.42
N ARG A 4 28.75 -11.91 12.16
CA ARG A 4 28.16 -11.58 10.85
C ARG A 4 28.15 -10.06 10.69
N ALA A 5 28.03 -9.59 9.44
CA ALA A 5 27.92 -8.18 9.11
C ALA A 5 26.67 -7.91 8.27
N GLN A 6 26.03 -6.76 8.49
CA GLN A 6 24.85 -6.27 7.76
C GLN A 6 24.91 -4.74 7.68
N ILE A 7 24.50 -4.17 6.55
CA ILE A 7 24.35 -2.71 6.39
C ILE A 7 22.98 -2.32 6.93
N GLY A 8 22.95 -1.52 7.99
CA GLY A 8 21.72 -0.94 8.54
C GLY A 8 21.37 0.41 7.88
N MET A 9 20.15 0.87 8.10
CA MET A 9 19.66 2.17 7.63
C MET A 9 19.01 2.92 8.79
N VAL A 10 19.16 4.24 8.82
CA VAL A 10 18.52 5.14 9.78
C VAL A 10 17.77 6.22 9.02
N LEU A 11 16.49 6.43 9.36
CA LEU A 11 15.66 7.49 8.83
C LEU A 11 15.37 8.48 9.96
N ASN A 12 15.83 9.73 9.82
CA ASN A 12 15.53 10.77 10.80
C ASN A 12 14.19 11.43 10.46
N LEU A 13 13.15 11.10 11.22
CA LEU A 13 11.79 11.59 11.00
C LEU A 13 11.64 13.09 11.29
N ASP A 14 12.48 13.68 12.14
CA ASP A 14 12.53 15.14 12.38
C ASP A 14 12.95 15.92 11.12
N LYS A 15 13.74 15.28 10.25
CA LYS A 15 14.18 15.84 8.96
C LYS A 15 13.37 15.32 7.77
N CYS A 16 12.38 14.46 8.00
CA CYS A 16 11.53 13.97 6.94
C CYS A 16 10.59 15.09 6.49
N ILE A 17 10.56 15.36 5.19
CA ILE A 17 9.70 16.39 4.60
C ILE A 17 8.55 15.80 3.77
N GLY A 18 8.37 14.47 3.79
CA GLY A 18 7.28 13.82 3.07
C GLY A 18 7.27 14.06 1.56
N CYS A 19 8.42 14.23 0.89
CA CYS A 19 8.46 14.64 -0.52
C CYS A 19 8.32 13.51 -1.55
N HIS A 20 8.22 12.25 -1.12
CA HIS A 20 8.09 11.05 -1.98
C HIS A 20 9.21 10.83 -3.02
N THR A 21 10.33 11.56 -2.98
CA THR A 21 11.44 11.40 -3.94
C THR A 21 12.07 10.00 -3.87
N CYS A 22 12.17 9.43 -2.66
CA CYS A 22 12.62 8.05 -2.46
C CYS A 22 11.69 7.03 -3.13
N SER A 23 10.37 7.27 -3.10
CA SER A 23 9.39 6.40 -3.73
C SER A 23 9.48 6.43 -5.25
N VAL A 24 9.58 7.62 -5.84
CA VAL A 24 9.65 7.79 -7.31
C VAL A 24 10.94 7.20 -7.89
N THR A 25 12.08 7.44 -7.25
CA THR A 25 13.36 6.88 -7.71
C THR A 25 13.35 5.35 -7.64
N CYS A 26 12.83 4.77 -6.55
CA CYS A 26 12.67 3.33 -6.43
C CYS A 26 11.71 2.77 -7.50
N LYS A 27 10.56 3.42 -7.73
CA LYS A 27 9.57 3.03 -8.73
C LYS A 27 10.19 2.98 -10.12
N ASN A 28 10.81 4.07 -10.56
CA ASN A 28 11.40 4.22 -11.90
C ASN A 28 12.47 3.17 -12.19
N VAL A 29 13.29 2.83 -11.20
CA VAL A 29 14.38 1.85 -11.40
C VAL A 29 13.86 0.41 -11.36
N TRP A 30 12.92 0.09 -10.47
CA TRP A 30 12.65 -1.30 -10.11
C TRP A 30 11.25 -1.80 -10.48
N THR A 31 10.21 -0.97 -10.36
CA THR A 31 8.80 -1.43 -10.38
C THR A 31 7.90 -0.68 -11.36
N SER A 32 8.43 -0.23 -12.50
CA SER A 32 7.66 0.39 -13.61
C SER A 32 7.13 -0.61 -14.65
N ARG A 33 7.29 -1.92 -14.44
CA ARG A 33 6.79 -2.97 -15.34
C ARG A 33 5.36 -3.37 -14.96
N ASP A 34 4.60 -3.87 -15.93
CA ASP A 34 3.29 -4.48 -15.69
C ASP A 34 3.40 -5.69 -14.73
N GLY A 35 2.42 -5.83 -13.85
CA GLY A 35 2.39 -6.76 -12.71
C GLY A 35 2.97 -6.20 -11.41
N VAL A 36 3.71 -5.08 -11.46
CA VAL A 36 4.29 -4.40 -10.27
C VAL A 36 4.13 -2.88 -10.31
N GLU A 37 3.33 -2.36 -11.23
CA GLU A 37 3.01 -0.94 -11.36
C GLU A 37 2.29 -0.41 -10.11
N TYR A 38 1.46 -1.25 -9.48
CA TYR A 38 0.81 -0.92 -8.21
C TYR A 38 1.77 -0.98 -7.02
N ALA A 39 2.91 -1.68 -7.13
CA ALA A 39 3.78 -2.03 -6.02
C ALA A 39 4.85 -0.95 -5.73
N TRP A 40 4.83 -0.37 -4.54
CA TRP A 40 5.79 0.64 -4.09
C TRP A 40 6.75 0.05 -3.05
N PHE A 41 7.91 -0.46 -3.49
CA PHE A 41 8.91 -1.03 -2.58
C PHE A 41 9.39 -0.04 -1.51
N ASN A 42 9.50 1.23 -1.89
CA ASN A 42 9.62 2.34 -0.96
C ASN A 42 8.36 3.20 -1.10
N ASN A 43 7.55 3.25 -0.06
CA ASN A 43 6.42 4.17 0.07
C ASN A 43 6.65 5.15 1.23
N VAL A 44 5.83 6.20 1.30
CA VAL A 44 5.82 7.19 2.37
C VAL A 44 4.36 7.41 2.74
N GLU A 45 4.06 7.44 4.03
CA GLU A 45 2.70 7.54 4.57
C GLU A 45 2.60 8.76 5.48
N THR A 46 1.48 9.48 5.42
CA THR A 46 1.17 10.55 6.37
C THR A 46 0.45 9.96 7.57
N LYS A 47 0.89 10.34 8.78
CA LYS A 47 0.26 9.93 10.03
C LYS A 47 -0.51 11.09 10.69
N PRO A 48 -1.66 10.85 11.32
CA PRO A 48 -2.33 9.55 11.42
C PRO A 48 -3.02 9.13 10.12
N GLY A 49 -3.00 7.82 9.84
CA GLY A 49 -3.53 7.19 8.62
C GLY A 49 -3.35 5.67 8.63
N THR A 50 -4.10 4.97 7.80
CA THR A 50 -4.13 3.50 7.70
C THR A 50 -3.07 2.93 6.76
N GLY A 51 -2.47 3.75 5.90
CA GLY A 51 -1.25 3.41 5.16
C GLY A 51 -1.48 2.55 3.90
N TYR A 52 -0.39 1.92 3.45
CA TYR A 52 -0.36 1.16 2.20
C TYR A 52 0.36 -0.21 2.39
N PRO A 53 -0.33 -1.35 2.17
CA PRO A 53 -1.77 -1.48 1.97
C PRO A 53 -2.56 -0.99 3.19
N THR A 54 -3.85 -0.72 3.02
CA THR A 54 -4.70 -0.19 4.08
C THR A 54 -4.67 -1.09 5.32
N ASP A 55 -4.45 -0.46 6.47
CA ASP A 55 -4.45 -1.09 7.81
C ASP A 55 -3.31 -2.09 8.01
N TRP A 56 -2.17 -1.96 7.30
CA TRP A 56 -1.07 -2.94 7.31
C TRP A 56 -0.48 -3.22 8.72
N GLU A 57 -0.60 -2.28 9.66
CA GLU A 57 -0.13 -2.44 11.04
C GLU A 57 -0.99 -3.39 11.87
N ASN A 58 -2.25 -3.59 11.51
CA ASN A 58 -3.19 -4.44 12.24
C ASN A 58 -2.90 -5.92 12.02
N GLN A 59 -2.05 -6.48 12.88
CA GLN A 59 -1.69 -7.90 12.78
C GLN A 59 -2.81 -8.84 13.21
N ASN A 60 -3.91 -8.35 13.79
CA ASN A 60 -5.08 -9.18 14.07
C ASN A 60 -5.87 -9.47 12.79
N ARG A 61 -5.75 -8.58 11.79
CA ARG A 61 -6.24 -8.78 10.42
C ARG A 61 -5.24 -9.55 9.57
N TRP A 62 -3.97 -9.10 9.53
CA TRP A 62 -2.99 -9.58 8.54
C TRP A 62 -2.16 -10.79 8.95
N ASN A 63 -2.18 -11.16 10.23
CA ASN A 63 -1.42 -12.31 10.76
C ASN A 63 0.08 -12.32 10.38
N GLY A 64 0.67 -11.13 10.21
CA GLY A 64 2.10 -10.95 9.96
C GLY A 64 2.95 -11.11 11.23
N GLY A 65 4.26 -11.25 11.03
CA GLY A 65 5.24 -11.33 12.11
C GLY A 65 5.27 -12.67 12.86
N TRP A 66 5.75 -12.61 14.11
CA TRP A 66 5.98 -13.77 14.97
C TRP A 66 5.24 -13.60 16.29
N GLU A 67 4.81 -14.72 16.87
CA GLU A 67 4.30 -14.77 18.23
C GLU A 67 5.12 -15.71 19.11
N ARG A 68 5.10 -15.43 20.42
CA ARG A 68 5.77 -16.25 21.43
C ARG A 68 4.75 -17.19 22.06
N THR A 69 4.95 -18.49 21.86
CA THR A 69 4.10 -19.53 22.44
C THR A 69 4.23 -19.56 23.98
N LYS A 70 3.25 -20.18 24.66
CA LYS A 70 3.30 -20.43 26.11
C LYS A 70 4.57 -21.17 26.57
N SER A 71 5.15 -21.98 25.68
CA SER A 71 6.42 -22.70 25.92
C SER A 71 7.67 -21.83 25.77
N GLY A 72 7.53 -20.56 25.37
CA GLY A 72 8.61 -19.62 25.13
C GLY A 72 9.22 -19.66 23.73
N LYS A 73 8.81 -20.62 22.87
CA LYS A 73 9.26 -20.72 21.46
C LYS A 73 8.56 -19.69 20.56
N LEU A 74 9.22 -19.29 19.48
CA LEU A 74 8.63 -18.45 18.42
C LEU A 74 7.92 -19.29 17.37
N GLN A 75 6.80 -18.79 16.86
CA GLN A 75 6.14 -19.30 15.65
C GLN A 75 5.59 -18.14 14.81
N PRO A 76 5.44 -18.30 13.48
CA PRO A 76 4.75 -17.30 12.66
C PRO A 76 3.32 -17.09 13.15
N LYS A 77 2.83 -15.85 13.15
CA LYS A 77 1.45 -15.54 13.58
C LYS A 77 0.41 -16.18 12.64
N GLN A 78 0.73 -16.30 11.35
CA GLN A 78 -0.03 -17.07 10.35
C GLN A 78 -0.18 -18.57 10.69
N GLY A 79 0.62 -19.08 11.63
CA GLY A 79 0.54 -20.43 12.15
C GLY A 79 1.80 -21.27 11.93
N SER A 80 1.75 -22.48 12.46
CA SER A 80 2.85 -23.45 12.31
C SER A 80 2.95 -24.01 10.88
N LYS A 81 4.04 -24.72 10.57
CA LYS A 81 4.34 -25.23 9.22
C LYS A 81 3.18 -25.97 8.54
N TRP A 82 2.45 -26.82 9.26
CA TRP A 82 1.33 -27.58 8.67
C TRP A 82 0.13 -26.67 8.35
N ARG A 83 -0.10 -25.63 9.15
CA ARG A 83 -1.18 -24.66 8.95
C ARG A 83 -0.89 -23.80 7.72
N ILE A 84 0.35 -23.34 7.57
CA ILE A 84 0.82 -22.62 6.38
C ILE A 84 0.63 -23.49 5.13
N LEU A 85 1.04 -24.76 5.18
CA LEU A 85 0.88 -25.68 4.05
C LEU A 85 -0.60 -25.93 3.70
N ALA A 86 -1.48 -26.04 4.70
CA ALA A 86 -2.90 -26.21 4.48
C ALA A 86 -3.56 -24.99 3.80
N ASN A 87 -2.97 -23.81 3.95
CA ASN A 87 -3.45 -22.55 3.35
C ASN A 87 -2.79 -22.22 2.00
N ILE A 88 -1.98 -23.13 1.42
CA ILE A 88 -1.20 -22.82 0.20
C ILE A 88 -2.07 -22.54 -1.03
N PHE A 89 -3.24 -23.18 -1.13
CA PHE A 89 -4.11 -23.06 -2.30
C PHE A 89 -4.97 -21.79 -2.28
N ALA A 90 -5.18 -21.21 -1.10
CA ALA A 90 -5.87 -19.96 -0.89
C ALA A 90 -5.40 -19.41 0.45
N ASN A 91 -4.50 -18.43 0.42
CA ASN A 91 -4.01 -17.80 1.63
C ASN A 91 -5.10 -16.87 2.19
N PRO A 92 -5.69 -17.16 3.36
CA PRO A 92 -6.79 -16.36 3.91
C PRO A 92 -6.34 -14.98 4.42
N ASP A 93 -5.04 -14.77 4.58
CA ASP A 93 -4.45 -13.54 5.12
C ASP A 93 -3.81 -12.66 4.04
N LEU A 94 -3.98 -13.04 2.75
CA LEU A 94 -3.38 -12.31 1.63
C LEU A 94 -4.13 -10.99 1.39
N PRO A 95 -3.44 -9.83 1.41
CA PRO A 95 -4.04 -8.57 0.99
C PRO A 95 -4.47 -8.63 -0.48
N GLU A 96 -5.66 -8.12 -0.77
CA GLU A 96 -6.21 -8.06 -2.12
C GLU A 96 -5.75 -6.77 -2.83
N ILE A 97 -5.98 -6.68 -4.14
CA ILE A 97 -5.55 -5.50 -4.91
C ILE A 97 -6.22 -4.21 -4.40
N ASP A 98 -7.44 -4.32 -3.90
CA ASP A 98 -8.21 -3.19 -3.34
C ASP A 98 -7.71 -2.74 -1.97
N ASP A 99 -6.95 -3.59 -1.25
CA ASP A 99 -6.22 -3.17 -0.05
C ASP A 99 -5.04 -2.26 -0.41
N TYR A 100 -4.48 -2.41 -1.60
CA TYR A 100 -3.55 -1.45 -2.20
C TYR A 100 -4.34 -0.36 -2.92
N TYR A 101 -4.48 -0.49 -4.24
CA TYR A 101 -5.33 0.29 -5.14
C TYR A 101 -5.33 -0.40 -6.51
N GLU A 102 -6.41 -0.22 -7.27
CA GLU A 102 -6.40 -0.57 -8.70
C GLU A 102 -5.46 0.39 -9.46
N PRO A 103 -4.33 -0.08 -10.03
CA PRO A 103 -3.46 0.77 -10.82
C PRO A 103 -4.20 1.31 -12.03
N PHE A 104 -4.04 2.61 -12.29
CA PHE A 104 -4.75 3.31 -13.35
C PHE A 104 -3.79 4.12 -14.23
N ASP A 105 -4.26 4.43 -15.42
CA ASP A 105 -3.64 5.32 -16.39
C ASP A 105 -4.72 6.16 -17.06
N PHE A 106 -4.36 7.05 -17.98
CA PHE A 106 -5.32 7.94 -18.64
C PHE A 106 -5.25 7.80 -20.16
N ASP A 107 -6.40 7.99 -20.80
CA ASP A 107 -6.53 8.02 -22.26
C ASP A 107 -6.00 9.34 -22.85
N TYR A 108 -4.69 9.58 -22.72
CA TYR A 108 -4.06 10.84 -23.14
C TYR A 108 -4.16 11.08 -24.65
N ASP A 109 -4.18 10.02 -25.45
CA ASP A 109 -4.26 10.15 -26.91
C ASP A 109 -5.61 10.68 -27.38
N HIS A 110 -6.69 10.48 -26.62
CA HIS A 110 -7.98 11.10 -26.90
C HIS A 110 -7.92 12.63 -26.97
N LEU A 111 -7.00 13.28 -26.23
CA LEU A 111 -6.80 14.73 -26.31
C LEU A 111 -6.29 15.21 -27.67
N LYS A 112 -5.64 14.31 -28.44
CA LYS A 112 -5.04 14.61 -29.75
C LYS A 112 -5.91 14.06 -30.89
N SER A 113 -6.53 12.91 -30.68
CA SER A 113 -7.25 12.17 -31.71
C SER A 113 -8.76 12.41 -31.72
N ALA A 114 -9.30 13.20 -30.77
CA ALA A 114 -10.73 13.48 -30.72
C ALA A 114 -11.20 14.15 -32.02
N PRO A 115 -12.33 13.70 -32.60
CA PRO A 115 -12.95 14.38 -33.74
C PRO A 115 -13.52 15.74 -33.30
N GLU A 116 -14.11 16.48 -34.24
CA GLU A 116 -14.94 17.63 -33.88
C GLU A 116 -16.09 17.20 -32.97
N MET A 117 -16.18 17.79 -31.78
CA MET A 117 -17.19 17.47 -30.78
C MET A 117 -17.79 18.75 -30.18
N LYS A 118 -19.00 18.63 -29.62
CA LYS A 118 -19.66 19.75 -28.92
C LYS A 118 -19.01 20.08 -27.57
N ALA A 119 -18.43 19.09 -26.90
CA ALA A 119 -17.78 19.23 -25.61
C ALA A 119 -16.26 19.03 -25.76
N PHE A 120 -15.47 19.70 -24.92
CA PHE A 120 -14.02 19.55 -24.91
C PHE A 120 -13.61 18.09 -24.59
N PRO A 121 -12.62 17.53 -25.32
CA PRO A 121 -12.12 16.19 -25.03
C PRO A 121 -11.38 16.15 -23.69
N THR A 122 -11.46 15.02 -22.99
CA THR A 122 -10.80 14.79 -21.69
C THR A 122 -10.11 13.44 -21.66
N ALA A 123 -8.95 13.35 -21.00
CA ALA A 123 -8.27 12.09 -20.75
C ALA A 123 -8.91 11.41 -19.53
N ARG A 124 -9.73 10.38 -19.77
CA ARG A 124 -10.42 9.65 -18.70
C ARG A 124 -9.58 8.48 -18.18
N PRO A 125 -9.75 8.09 -16.90
CA PRO A 125 -8.99 7.02 -16.32
C PRO A 125 -9.39 5.65 -16.91
N ARG A 126 -8.39 4.77 -16.99
CA ARG A 126 -8.52 3.36 -17.38
C ARG A 126 -7.77 2.49 -16.40
N SER A 127 -8.32 1.32 -16.12
CA SER A 127 -7.66 0.30 -15.31
C SER A 127 -6.44 -0.25 -16.03
N ARG A 128 -5.33 -0.40 -15.32
CA ARG A 128 -4.14 -1.16 -15.81
C ARG A 128 -4.29 -2.67 -15.61
N ILE A 129 -5.31 -3.10 -14.86
CA ILE A 129 -5.65 -4.52 -14.70
C ILE A 129 -6.55 -5.00 -15.85
N SER A 130 -7.70 -4.34 -16.04
CA SER A 130 -8.72 -4.78 -17.00
C SER A 130 -8.64 -4.07 -18.36
N GLY A 131 -7.98 -2.91 -18.43
CA GLY A 131 -8.00 -2.02 -19.61
C GLY A 131 -9.31 -1.24 -19.79
N GLU A 132 -10.31 -1.52 -18.94
CA GLU A 132 -11.62 -0.89 -18.99
C GLU A 132 -11.58 0.55 -18.49
N ARG A 133 -12.58 1.33 -18.91
CA ARG A 133 -12.75 2.71 -18.46
C ARG A 133 -13.21 2.72 -17.01
N MET A 134 -12.55 3.54 -16.20
CA MET A 134 -13.00 3.81 -14.84
C MET A 134 -13.95 5.01 -14.83
N GLU A 135 -15.04 4.93 -14.08
CA GLU A 135 -15.92 6.08 -13.86
C GLU A 135 -15.27 7.09 -12.91
N LYS A 136 -14.57 6.61 -11.87
CA LYS A 136 -13.86 7.43 -10.90
C LYS A 136 -12.68 6.66 -10.32
N ILE A 137 -11.60 7.37 -10.00
CA ILE A 137 -10.51 6.83 -9.17
C ILE A 137 -10.93 7.00 -7.71
N GLU A 138 -10.96 5.91 -6.95
CA GLU A 138 -11.45 5.92 -5.57
C GLU A 138 -10.35 5.67 -4.54
N LYS A 139 -9.15 5.28 -4.98
CA LYS A 139 -8.01 4.98 -4.11
C LYS A 139 -6.69 5.19 -4.85
N GLY A 140 -5.62 5.36 -4.07
CA GLY A 140 -4.24 5.41 -4.55
C GLY A 140 -3.27 5.06 -3.41
N PRO A 141 -1.98 4.89 -3.71
CA PRO A 141 -0.97 4.45 -2.75
C PRO A 141 -0.61 5.50 -1.69
N ASN A 142 -1.12 6.73 -1.85
CA ASN A 142 -0.87 7.87 -0.97
C ASN A 142 -2.16 8.68 -0.77
N TRP A 143 -3.29 7.99 -0.59
CA TRP A 143 -4.62 8.61 -0.56
C TRP A 143 -4.86 9.53 0.65
N GLU A 144 -4.14 9.29 1.75
CA GLU A 144 -4.27 10.00 3.03
C GLU A 144 -3.23 11.14 3.20
N GLU A 145 -2.54 11.51 2.12
CA GLU A 145 -1.48 12.53 2.13
C GLU A 145 -1.96 13.86 2.74
N ILE A 146 -1.09 14.50 3.54
CA ILE A 146 -1.34 15.81 4.19
C ILE A 146 -2.72 15.82 4.89
N LEU A 147 -3.01 14.74 5.63
CA LEU A 147 -4.24 14.57 6.39
C LEU A 147 -5.51 14.55 5.52
N GLY A 148 -5.39 14.08 4.28
CA GLY A 148 -6.49 13.92 3.35
C GLY A 148 -7.59 13.01 3.89
N GLY A 149 -8.83 13.50 3.89
CA GLY A 149 -9.99 12.79 4.42
C GLY A 149 -10.35 13.18 5.87
N GLU A 150 -11.53 12.74 6.29
CA GLU A 150 -12.07 13.02 7.62
C GLU A 150 -11.18 12.44 8.72
N PHE A 151 -11.06 13.14 9.85
CA PHE A 151 -10.30 12.64 11.01
C PHE A 151 -10.86 11.31 11.52
N SER A 152 -12.18 11.11 11.51
CA SER A 152 -12.83 9.84 11.89
C SER A 152 -12.20 8.64 11.19
N LYS A 153 -12.04 8.71 9.87
CA LYS A 153 -11.42 7.67 9.03
C LYS A 153 -9.92 7.53 9.31
N ARG A 154 -9.18 8.64 9.33
CA ARG A 154 -7.72 8.61 9.59
C ARG A 154 -7.38 8.17 11.02
N SER A 155 -8.29 8.36 11.96
CA SER A 155 -8.13 7.96 13.36
C SER A 155 -8.24 6.44 13.53
N GLU A 156 -8.70 5.69 12.52
CA GLU A 156 -8.65 4.23 12.50
C GLU A 156 -7.21 3.68 12.44
N ASP A 157 -6.22 4.56 12.26
CA ASP A 157 -4.80 4.26 12.46
C ASP A 157 -4.56 3.43 13.73
N TYR A 158 -3.94 2.25 13.54
CA TYR A 158 -3.64 1.29 14.59
C TYR A 158 -2.86 1.92 15.76
N ASN A 159 -2.04 2.93 15.49
CA ASN A 159 -1.23 3.60 16.51
C ASN A 159 -2.05 4.43 17.51
N PHE A 160 -3.34 4.65 17.27
CA PHE A 160 -4.24 5.24 18.24
C PHE A 160 -4.85 4.24 19.24
N GLU A 161 -4.51 2.95 19.17
CA GLU A 161 -4.97 1.97 20.17
C GLU A 161 -4.60 2.43 21.60
N GLY A 162 -5.60 2.51 22.49
CA GLY A 162 -5.40 2.98 23.87
C GLY A 162 -5.28 4.49 24.05
N ILE A 163 -5.50 5.29 23.00
CA ILE A 163 -5.50 6.75 23.05
C ILE A 163 -6.94 7.29 22.93
N GLN A 164 -7.29 8.26 23.79
CA GLN A 164 -8.58 8.94 23.73
C GLN A 164 -8.63 9.88 22.51
N LYS A 165 -9.69 9.76 21.71
CA LYS A 165 -9.90 10.51 20.46
C LYS A 165 -10.97 11.59 20.56
N ASP A 166 -11.79 11.53 21.61
CA ASP A 166 -12.92 12.42 21.93
C ASP A 166 -12.74 13.09 23.30
#